data_AF-B6DXB4-F1
#
_entry.id   AF-B6DXB4-F1
#
_cell.length_a   1.000
_cell.length_b   1.000
_cell.length_c   1.000
_cell.angle_alpha   90.00
_cell.angle_beta   90.00
_cell.angle_gamma   90.00
#
_symmetry.space_group_name_H-M   'P 1'
#
loop_
_entity.id
_entity.type
_entity.pdbx_description
1 polymer ?
#
loop_
_entity_poly.entity_id
_entity_poly.type
_entity_poly.pdbx_seq_one_letter_code
_entity_poly.pdbx_strand_id
1 'polypeptide(L)' 'GGWTVIQRRGQYGNRVFHFYRNWTEYANGFGNPSDEYWIGNQALHYLTSSDEKMAL' A
#
# COMPACT_ATOMS: atom_id res chain seq x y z
N GLY A 1 -10.76 -16.30 -0.17
CA GLY A 1 -9.29 -16.15 -0.22
C GLY A 1 -8.89 -15.47 -1.52
N GLY A 2 -7.62 -15.09 -1.69
CA GLY A 2 -7.16 -14.41 -2.91
C GLY A 2 -7.19 -12.87 -2.85
N TRP A 3 -7.29 -12.29 -1.65
CA TRP A 3 -7.21 -10.85 -1.48
C TRP A 3 -5.76 -10.37 -1.39
N THR A 4 -5.42 -9.37 -2.20
CA THR A 4 -4.17 -8.61 -2.05
C THR A 4 -4.38 -7.51 -1.00
N VAL A 5 -3.63 -7.55 0.10
CA VAL A 5 -3.69 -6.52 1.15
C VAL A 5 -2.86 -5.31 0.72
N ILE A 6 -3.51 -4.16 0.56
CA ILE A 6 -2.85 -2.92 0.11
C ILE A 6 -2.46 -1.99 1.26
N GLN A 7 -3.12 -2.12 2.42
CA GLN A 7 -2.84 -1.36 3.64
C GLN A 7 -3.13 -2.19 4.88
N ARG A 8 -2.32 -2.06 5.93
CA ARG A 8 -2.59 -2.61 7.26
C ARG A 8 -2.19 -1.63 8.36
N ARG A 9 -3.04 -1.51 9.40
CA ARG A 9 -2.85 -0.66 10.59
C ARG A 9 -3.06 -1.48 11.85
N GLY A 10 -2.31 -1.18 12.91
CA GLY A 10 -2.44 -1.88 14.19
C GLY A 10 -1.32 -1.57 15.18
N GLN A 11 -1.44 -2.10 16.40
CA GLN A 11 -0.46 -1.92 17.46
C GLN A 11 0.69 -2.93 17.30
N TYR A 12 1.66 -2.58 16.47
CA TYR A 12 2.87 -3.39 16.21
C TYR A 12 4.15 -2.75 16.77
N GLY A 13 4.02 -1.79 17.69
CA GLY A 13 5.15 -1.06 18.27
C GLY A 13 5.66 0.13 17.43
N ASN A 14 5.03 0.40 16.28
CA ASN A 14 5.32 1.59 15.48
C ASN A 14 4.93 2.88 16.21
N ARG A 15 5.62 3.98 15.87
CA ARG A 15 5.30 5.32 16.39
C ARG A 15 3.91 5.75 15.90
N VAL A 16 3.21 6.57 16.68
CA VAL A 16 1.85 7.07 16.32
C VAL A 16 1.80 7.81 14.98
N PHE A 17 2.92 8.41 14.57
CA PHE A 17 3.07 9.14 13.30
C PHE A 17 3.72 8.30 12.19
N HIS A 18 3.72 6.97 12.31
CA HIS A 18 4.32 6.07 11.31
C HIS A 18 3.76 6.25 9.88
N PHE A 19 2.55 6.79 9.74
CA PHE A 19 1.91 7.12 8.46
C PHE A 19 2.04 8.59 8.03
N TYR A 20 2.71 9.43 8.83
CA TYR A 20 3.05 10.79 8.43
C TYR A 20 4.28 10.76 7.52
N ARG A 21 4.02 10.46 6.24
CA ARG A 21 5.03 10.19 5.21
C ARG A 21 4.88 11.14 4.04
N ASN A 22 5.98 11.37 3.32
CA ASN A 22 5.97 12.22 2.13
C ASN A 22 5.43 11.49 0.89
N TRP A 23 5.26 12.24 -0.20
CA TRP A 23 4.77 11.71 -1.47
C TRP A 23 5.59 10.52 -1.99
N THR A 24 6.92 10.63 -1.96
CA THR A 24 7.83 9.59 -2.46
C THR A 24 7.67 8.29 -1.68
N GLU A 25 7.52 8.35 -0.36
CA GLU A 25 7.25 7.18 0.47
C GLU A 25 5.88 6.56 0.15
N TYR A 26 4.84 7.37 -0.04
CA TYR A 26 3.54 6.86 -0.47
C TYR A 26 3.56 6.29 -1.90
N ALA A 27 4.39 6.83 -2.80
CA ALA A 27 4.54 6.32 -4.15
C ALA A 27 5.20 4.93 -4.17
N ASN A 28 6.27 4.77 -3.39
CA ASN A 28 7.07 3.54 -3.33
C ASN A 28 6.49 2.47 -2.38
N GLY A 29 5.72 2.87 -1.38
CA GLY A 29 5.29 2.00 -0.29
C GLY A 29 6.25 2.03 0.90
N PHE A 30 5.74 1.61 2.06
CA PHE A 30 6.49 1.58 3.31
C PHE A 30 5.88 0.61 4.33
N GLY A 31 6.66 0.30 5.37
CA GLY A 31 6.26 -0.60 6.44
C GLY A 31 6.54 -2.08 6.12
N ASN A 32 5.97 -2.97 6.92
CA ASN A 32 6.17 -4.41 6.82
C ASN A 32 4.80 -5.08 6.60
N PRO A 33 4.59 -5.87 5.53
CA PRO A 33 3.33 -6.57 5.27
C PRO A 33 2.83 -7.44 6.45
N SER A 34 3.73 -7.86 7.33
CA SER A 34 3.38 -8.62 8.55
C SER A 34 2.82 -7.74 9.68
N ASP A 35 3.05 -6.42 9.64
CA ASP A 35 2.71 -5.40 10.65
C ASP A 35 1.87 -4.26 10.05
N GLU A 36 2.25 -2.98 10.29
CA GLU A 36 1.70 -1.85 9.54
C GLU A 36 2.41 -1.65 8.21
N TYR A 37 1.63 -1.42 7.15
CA TYR A 37 2.13 -1.39 5.77
C TYR A 37 1.25 -0.58 4.83
N TRP A 38 1.87 -0.01 3.81
CA TRP A 38 1.26 0.53 2.59
C TRP A 38 1.99 0.00 1.36
N ILE A 39 1.24 -0.50 0.38
CA ILE A 39 1.77 -1.15 -0.83
C ILE A 39 2.51 -0.23 -1.79
N GLY A 40 2.24 1.07 -1.73
CA GLY A 40 2.76 2.06 -2.67
C GLY A 40 1.77 2.37 -3.79
N ASN A 41 1.64 3.66 -4.11
CA ASN A 41 0.66 4.13 -5.10
C ASN A 41 0.97 3.59 -6.50
N GLN A 42 2.25 3.43 -6.86
CA GLN A 42 2.63 2.88 -8.17
C GLN A 42 2.21 1.43 -8.28
N ALA A 43 2.50 0.62 -7.26
CA ALA A 43 2.07 -0.78 -7.21
C ALA A 43 0.55 -0.91 -7.21
N LEU A 44 -0.15 -0.08 -6.43
CA LEU A 44 -1.62 -0.03 -6.44
C LEU A 44 -2.16 0.31 -7.83
N HIS A 45 -1.60 1.32 -8.50
CA HIS A 45 -1.99 1.69 -9.85
C HIS A 45 -1.81 0.53 -10.84
N TYR A 46 -0.65 -0.14 -10.85
CA TYR A 46 -0.46 -1.30 -11.71
C TYR A 46 -1.47 -2.43 -11.46
N LEU A 47 -1.78 -2.68 -10.18
CA LEU A 47 -2.76 -3.70 -9.79
C LEU A 47 -4.18 -3.37 -10.27
N THR A 48 -4.59 -2.09 -10.21
CA THR A 48 -5.97 -1.69 -10.51
C THR A 48 -6.19 -1.25 -11.95
N SER A 49 -5.16 -0.80 -12.66
CA SER A 49 -5.27 -0.32 -14.04
C SER A 49 -5.17 -1.42 -15.09
N SER A 50 -5.02 -2.67 -14.66
CA SER A 50 -4.97 -3.83 -15.55
C SER A 50 -6.34 -4.19 -16.16
N ASP A 51 -7.46 -3.69 -15.61
CA ASP A 51 -8.81 -3.91 -16.16
C ASP A 51 -9.24 -2.87 -17.21
N GLU A 52 -8.66 -1.67 -17.22
CA GLU A 52 -9.12 -0.57 -18.10
C GLU A 52 -8.66 -0.72 -19.56
N LYS A 53 -7.64 -1.56 -19.81
CA LYS A 53 -7.12 -1.83 -21.16
C LYS A 53 -7.77 -3.02 -21.89
N MET A 54 -8.61 -3.80 -21.22
CA MET A 54 -9.30 -4.95 -21.81
C MET A 54 -10.79 -4.67 -22.09
N ALA A 55 -11.26 -3.45 -21.80
CA ALA A 55 -12.65 -3.00 -21.98
C ALA A 55 -12.84 -2.07 -23.21
N LEU A 56 -11.84 -1.98 -24.09
CA LEU A 56 -11.89 -1.32 -25.40
C LEU A 56 -11.47 -2.32 -26.49
#